data_AF-A0A2N1QM85-F1
#
_entry.id   AF-A0A2N1QM85-F1
#
_cell.length_a   1.000
_cell.length_b   1.000
_cell.length_c   1.000
_cell.angle_alpha   90.00
_cell.angle_beta   90.00
_cell.angle_gamma   90.00
#
_symmetry.space_group_name_H-M   'P 1'
#
loop_
_entity.id
_entity.type
_entity.pdbx_description
1 polymer ?
#
loop_
_entity_poly.entity_id
_entity_poly.type
_entity_poly.pdbx_seq_one_letter_code
_entity_poly.pdbx_strand_id
1 'polypeptide(L)'
;LKKELHQTTESLEKVEKNIAFLKQTEVEKGLDDEKRAMLVKLTRTAFSCKASMKQLGDEAALLEADMERKRERGAVRVRGTCYPGISVSIRGLTYRVREEFKFGALLYDEGEIKVKPFDA
;
A
#
# COMPACT_ATOMS: atom_id res chain seq x y z
N LEU A 1 -5.74 -0.55 -9.43
CA LEU A 1 -5.47 0.10 -8.14
C LEU A 1 -4.78 1.46 -8.26
N LYS A 2 -3.44 1.60 -8.38
CA LYS A 2 -2.79 2.94 -8.44
C LYS A 2 -3.25 3.83 -9.62
N LYS A 3 -3.45 3.25 -10.82
CA LYS A 3 -3.99 3.97 -11.98
C LYS A 3 -5.44 4.42 -11.79
N GLU A 4 -6.28 3.56 -11.21
CA GLU A 4 -7.69 3.85 -10.95
C GLU A 4 -7.86 4.90 -9.85
N LEU A 5 -7.01 4.84 -8.80
CA LEU A 5 -6.94 5.89 -7.78
C LEU A 5 -6.59 7.23 -8.41
N HIS A 6 -5.57 7.28 -9.29
CA HIS A 6 -5.13 8.52 -9.94
C HIS A 6 -6.22 9.15 -10.83
N GLN A 7 -6.90 8.35 -11.65
CA GLN A 7 -8.04 8.83 -12.44
C GLN A 7 -9.18 9.33 -11.55
N THR A 8 -9.44 8.65 -10.44
CA THR A 8 -10.49 9.06 -9.50
C THR A 8 -10.13 10.37 -8.82
N THR A 9 -8.87 10.59 -8.43
CA THR A 9 -8.42 11.89 -7.89
C THR A 9 -8.52 13.02 -8.90
N GLU A 10 -8.10 12.80 -10.15
CA GLU A 10 -8.21 13.84 -11.20
C GLU A 10 -9.67 14.22 -11.49
N SER A 11 -10.57 13.23 -11.52
CA SER A 11 -12.01 13.48 -11.66
C SER A 11 -12.57 14.23 -10.45
N LEU A 12 -12.10 13.91 -9.24
CA LEU A 12 -12.55 14.57 -8.00
C LEU A 12 -12.06 16.02 -7.93
N GLU A 13 -10.83 16.30 -8.34
CA GLU A 13 -10.29 17.66 -8.45
C GLU A 13 -11.07 18.51 -9.46
N LYS A 14 -11.44 17.94 -10.61
CA LYS A 14 -12.28 18.63 -11.60
C LYS A 14 -13.67 18.94 -11.03
N VAL A 15 -14.25 18.01 -10.29
CA VAL A 15 -15.55 18.21 -9.62
C VAL A 15 -15.46 19.25 -8.51
N GLU A 16 -14.41 19.24 -7.68
CA GLU A 16 -14.18 20.25 -6.64
C GLU A 16 -13.95 21.65 -7.22
N LYS A 17 -13.19 21.78 -8.33
CA LYS A 17 -13.02 23.05 -9.05
C LYS A 17 -14.34 23.58 -9.61
N ASN A 18 -15.17 22.69 -10.17
CA ASN A 18 -16.50 23.07 -10.66
C ASN A 18 -17.45 23.48 -9.53
N ILE A 19 -17.39 22.81 -8.37
CA ILE A 19 -18.15 23.20 -7.17
C ILE A 19 -17.68 24.57 -6.66
N ALA A 20 -16.36 24.83 -6.64
CA ALA A 20 -15.80 26.11 -6.23
C ALA A 20 -16.21 27.25 -7.18
N PHE A 21 -16.18 27.00 -8.49
CA PHE A 21 -16.63 27.94 -9.52
C PHE A 21 -18.12 28.25 -9.39
N LEU A 22 -18.97 27.24 -9.18
CA LEU A 22 -20.40 27.42 -8.95
C LEU A 22 -20.70 28.19 -7.65
N LYS A 23 -19.92 27.96 -6.58
CA LYS A 23 -20.00 28.75 -5.34
C LYS A 23 -19.58 30.21 -5.53
N GLN A 24 -18.55 30.47 -6.32
CA GLN A 24 -18.13 31.84 -6.64
C GLN A 24 -19.20 32.56 -7.48
N THR A 25 -19.84 31.83 -8.39
CA THR A 25 -20.96 32.33 -9.20
C THR A 25 -22.24 32.57 -8.35
N GLU A 26 -22.45 31.85 -7.23
CA GLU A 26 -23.53 32.16 -6.27
C GLU A 26 -23.40 33.56 -5.68
N VAL A 27 -22.18 33.98 -5.37
CA VAL A 27 -21.90 35.24 -4.67
C VAL A 27 -22.08 36.44 -5.61
N GLU A 28 -21.83 36.28 -6.92
CA GLU A 28 -21.88 37.38 -7.89
C GLU A 28 -23.26 37.62 -8.53
N LYS A 29 -24.12 36.60 -8.71
CA LYS A 29 -25.37 36.76 -9.50
C LYS A 29 -26.63 36.11 -8.93
N GLY A 30 -26.53 35.38 -7.81
CA GLY A 30 -27.64 34.57 -7.29
C GLY A 30 -27.89 33.31 -8.13
N LEU A 31 -28.19 32.18 -7.48
CA LEU A 31 -28.47 30.92 -8.19
C LEU A 31 -29.96 30.75 -8.45
N ASP A 32 -30.24 30.39 -9.70
CA ASP A 32 -31.49 29.76 -10.10
C ASP A 32 -31.65 28.39 -9.39
N ASP A 33 -32.88 28.00 -9.08
CA ASP A 33 -33.22 26.81 -8.26
C ASP A 33 -32.59 25.52 -8.81
N GLU A 34 -32.48 25.43 -10.15
CA GLU A 34 -31.85 24.31 -10.87
C GLU A 34 -30.36 24.15 -10.54
N LYS A 35 -29.61 25.25 -10.37
CA LYS A 35 -28.18 25.21 -10.06
C LYS A 35 -27.94 24.87 -8.59
N ARG A 36 -28.83 25.25 -7.68
CA ARG A 36 -28.79 24.83 -6.27
C ARG A 36 -28.99 23.33 -6.11
N ALA A 37 -29.97 22.77 -6.81
CA ALA A 37 -30.20 21.32 -6.81
C ALA A 37 -28.97 20.55 -7.35
N MET A 38 -28.32 21.10 -8.38
CA MET A 38 -27.10 20.51 -8.95
C MET A 38 -25.91 20.59 -7.97
N LEU A 39 -25.73 21.71 -7.27
CA LEU A 39 -24.70 21.90 -6.24
C LEU A 39 -24.87 20.90 -5.07
N VAL A 40 -26.10 20.68 -4.61
CA VAL A 40 -26.39 19.72 -3.53
C VAL A 40 -26.09 18.29 -4.00
N LYS A 41 -26.48 17.92 -5.22
CA LYS A 41 -26.14 16.60 -5.80
C LYS A 41 -24.63 16.40 -5.93
N LEU A 42 -23.93 17.38 -6.50
CA LEU A 42 -22.47 17.32 -6.68
C LEU A 42 -21.74 17.24 -5.34
N THR A 43 -22.20 17.99 -4.34
CA THR A 43 -21.65 17.95 -2.99
C THR A 43 -21.85 16.56 -2.35
N ARG A 44 -23.05 15.98 -2.47
CA ARG A 44 -23.33 14.62 -1.94
C ARG A 44 -22.46 13.57 -2.61
N THR A 45 -22.32 13.63 -3.93
CA THR A 45 -21.46 12.72 -4.69
C THR A 45 -19.99 12.92 -4.31
N ALA A 46 -19.52 14.16 -4.16
CA ALA A 46 -18.15 14.44 -3.73
C ALA A 46 -17.85 13.87 -2.34
N PHE A 47 -18.78 14.02 -1.37
CA PHE A 47 -18.63 13.41 -0.04
C PHE A 47 -18.61 11.87 -0.10
N SER A 48 -19.49 11.27 -0.90
CA SER A 48 -19.49 9.81 -1.12
C SER A 48 -18.17 9.33 -1.72
N CYS A 49 -17.68 9.99 -2.76
CA CYS A 49 -16.39 9.69 -3.37
C CYS A 49 -15.24 9.84 -2.36
N LYS A 50 -15.25 10.91 -1.56
CA LYS A 50 -14.22 11.16 -0.53
C LYS A 50 -14.23 10.09 0.56
N ALA A 51 -15.42 9.63 0.98
CA ALA A 51 -15.57 8.52 1.91
C ALA A 51 -15.00 7.20 1.33
N SER A 52 -15.34 6.89 0.08
CA SER A 52 -14.81 5.70 -0.61
C SER A 52 -13.30 5.77 -0.84
N MET A 53 -12.75 6.94 -1.18
CA MET A 53 -11.30 7.13 -1.29
C MET A 53 -10.59 6.93 0.04
N LYS A 54 -11.20 7.39 1.15
CA LYS A 54 -10.66 7.14 2.49
C LYS A 54 -10.65 5.66 2.82
N GLN A 55 -11.76 4.94 2.59
CA GLN A 55 -11.83 3.50 2.84
C GLN A 55 -10.79 2.71 2.01
N LEU A 56 -10.68 3.01 0.72
CA LEU A 56 -9.68 2.38 -0.16
C LEU A 56 -8.25 2.72 0.24
N GLY A 57 -8.01 3.94 0.74
CA GLY A 57 -6.72 4.36 1.28
C GLY A 57 -6.35 3.61 2.55
N ASP A 58 -7.28 3.48 3.48
CA ASP A 58 -7.08 2.75 4.74
C ASP A 58 -6.83 1.25 4.49
N GLU A 59 -7.56 0.64 3.54
CA GLU A 59 -7.35 -0.75 3.12
C GLU A 59 -5.99 -0.96 2.45
N ALA A 60 -5.58 -0.03 1.58
CA ALA A 60 -4.26 -0.06 0.96
C ALA A 60 -3.13 0.04 2.01
N ALA A 61 -3.28 0.93 3.01
CA ALA A 61 -2.32 1.07 4.09
C ALA A 61 -2.23 -0.20 4.95
N LEU A 62 -3.37 -0.86 5.23
CA LEU A 62 -3.41 -2.15 5.90
C LEU A 62 -2.68 -3.24 5.11
N LEU A 63 -2.93 -3.32 3.80
CA LEU A 63 -2.27 -4.28 2.92
C LEU A 63 -0.77 -4.03 2.82
N GLU A 64 -0.33 -2.77 2.72
CA GLU A 64 1.10 -2.43 2.73
C GLU A 64 1.76 -2.80 4.06
N ALA A 65 1.11 -2.52 5.19
CA ALA A 65 1.61 -2.92 6.51
C ALA A 65 1.68 -4.44 6.67
N ASP A 66 0.69 -5.20 6.19
CA ASP A 66 0.71 -6.66 6.20
C ASP A 66 1.81 -7.24 5.30
N MET A 67 1.99 -6.67 4.10
CA MET A 67 3.10 -7.05 3.23
C MET A 67 4.46 -6.79 3.87
N GLU A 68 4.64 -5.65 4.55
CA GLU A 68 5.91 -5.35 5.19
C GLU A 68 6.19 -6.32 6.35
N ARG A 69 5.19 -6.60 7.19
CA ARG A 69 5.27 -7.61 8.25
C ARG A 69 5.60 -9.01 7.72
N LYS A 70 5.04 -9.39 6.57
CA LYS A 70 5.32 -10.69 5.94
C LYS A 70 6.70 -10.73 5.33
N ARG A 71 7.17 -9.62 4.73
CA ARG A 71 8.53 -9.52 4.21
C ARG A 71 9.57 -9.65 5.32
N GLU A 72 9.30 -9.15 6.53
CA GLU A 72 10.18 -9.28 7.70
C GLU A 72 10.47 -10.73 8.10
N ARG A 73 9.60 -11.68 7.74
CA ARG A 73 9.66 -13.09 8.19
C ARG A 73 10.23 -14.05 7.15
N GLY A 74 11.05 -13.57 6.22
CA GLY A 74 11.73 -14.42 5.24
C GLY A 74 12.68 -15.41 5.94
N ALA A 75 12.41 -16.71 5.81
CA ALA A 75 13.20 -17.78 6.42
C ALA A 75 13.45 -18.92 5.43
N VAL A 76 14.68 -19.41 5.35
CA VAL A 76 15.04 -20.61 4.59
C VAL A 76 15.44 -21.71 5.58
N ARG A 77 14.57 -22.72 5.73
CA ARG A 77 14.77 -23.82 6.68
C ARG A 77 15.35 -25.04 6.00
N VAL A 78 16.44 -25.57 6.54
CA VAL A 78 17.14 -26.75 6.04
C VAL A 78 16.86 -27.92 6.98
N ARG A 79 16.07 -28.89 6.53
CA ARG A 79 15.71 -30.10 7.30
C ARG A 79 16.82 -31.17 7.30
N GLY A 80 17.73 -31.11 6.34
CA GLY A 80 18.86 -32.04 6.20
C GLY A 80 20.18 -31.36 6.55
N THR A 81 21.19 -31.58 5.70
CA THR A 81 22.50 -30.93 5.77
C THR A 81 22.61 -29.86 4.70
N CYS A 82 23.05 -28.66 5.07
CA CYS A 82 23.49 -27.64 4.14
C CYS A 82 25.01 -27.77 3.98
N TYR A 83 25.49 -27.97 2.75
CA TYR A 83 26.91 -28.11 2.46
C TYR A 83 27.55 -26.77 2.06
N PRO A 84 28.87 -26.63 2.25
CA PRO A 84 29.62 -25.47 1.77
C PRO A 84 29.44 -25.23 0.27
N GLY A 85 29.41 -23.97 -0.14
CA GLY A 85 29.25 -23.56 -1.55
C GLY A 85 27.82 -23.25 -1.97
N ILE A 86 26.83 -23.53 -1.10
CA ILE A 86 25.44 -23.11 -1.32
C ILE A 86 25.32 -21.61 -1.04
N SER A 87 24.62 -20.90 -1.93
CA SER A 87 24.26 -19.49 -1.75
C SER A 87 22.76 -19.38 -1.53
N VAL A 88 22.36 -18.74 -0.42
CA VAL A 88 20.97 -18.51 -0.05
C VAL A 88 20.70 -17.02 -0.13
N SER A 89 19.72 -16.62 -0.93
CA SER A 89 19.36 -15.22 -1.09
C SER A 89 18.01 -14.92 -0.44
N ILE A 90 17.99 -13.96 0.48
CA ILE A 90 16.78 -13.47 1.16
C ILE A 90 16.78 -11.94 1.04
N ARG A 91 15.71 -11.37 0.47
CA ARG A 91 15.55 -9.91 0.28
C ARG A 91 16.73 -9.23 -0.43
N GLY A 92 17.35 -9.92 -1.41
CA GLY A 92 18.48 -9.39 -2.18
C GLY A 92 19.84 -9.50 -1.48
N LEU A 93 19.88 -9.84 -0.19
CA LEU A 93 21.10 -10.25 0.48
C LEU A 93 21.40 -11.70 0.13
N THR A 94 22.67 -12.02 -0.07
CA THR A 94 23.11 -13.38 -0.38
C THR A 94 24.07 -13.87 0.69
N TYR A 95 23.69 -14.95 1.37
CA TYR A 95 24.50 -15.66 2.33
C TYR A 95 25.18 -16.83 1.63
N ARG A 96 26.50 -16.90 1.72
CA ARG A 96 27.27 -18.04 1.19
C ARG A 96 27.66 -18.96 2.34
N VAL A 97 27.15 -20.18 2.30
CA VAL A 97 27.44 -21.22 3.28
C VAL A 97 28.90 -21.64 3.13
N ARG A 98 29.70 -21.45 4.20
CA ARG A 98 31.13 -21.81 4.25
C ARG A 98 31.38 -23.09 5.03
N GLU A 99 30.57 -23.32 6.04
CA GLU A 99 30.65 -24.49 6.92
C GLU A 99 29.36 -25.28 6.83
N GLU A 100 29.47 -26.61 6.94
CA GLU A 100 28.28 -27.44 6.92
C GLU A 100 27.46 -27.26 8.19
N PHE A 101 26.14 -27.26 8.06
CA PHE A 101 25.25 -27.27 9.22
C PHE A 101 24.03 -28.14 8.94
N LYS A 102 23.46 -28.72 9.98
CA LYS A 102 22.26 -29.57 9.90
C LYS A 102 21.14 -28.95 10.72
N PHE A 103 19.90 -29.15 10.28
CA PHE A 103 18.71 -28.68 11.01
C PHE A 103 18.82 -27.19 11.39
N GLY A 104 19.10 -26.34 10.42
CA GLY A 104 19.27 -24.90 10.61
C GLY A 104 18.27 -24.07 9.80
N ALA A 105 18.04 -22.84 10.23
CA ALA A 105 17.22 -21.85 9.55
C ALA A 105 18.07 -20.61 9.24
N LEU A 106 18.07 -20.16 7.98
CA LEU A 106 18.63 -18.87 7.60
C LEU A 106 17.54 -17.82 7.68
N LEU A 107 17.74 -16.82 8.52
CA LEU A 107 16.78 -15.76 8.80
C LEU A 107 17.41 -14.41 8.49
N TYR A 108 16.61 -13.50 7.97
CA TYR A 108 16.99 -12.09 7.86
C TYR A 108 16.91 -11.44 9.25
N ASP A 109 18.02 -10.89 9.73
CA ASP A 109 18.15 -10.29 11.06
C ASP A 109 18.98 -9.00 10.91
N GLU A 110 18.34 -7.83 11.07
CA GLU A 110 18.97 -6.50 11.07
C GLU A 110 19.91 -6.21 9.87
N GLY A 111 19.58 -6.70 8.66
CA GLY A 111 20.38 -6.43 7.47
C GLY A 111 21.45 -7.47 7.15
N GLU A 112 21.51 -8.57 7.90
CA GLU A 112 22.32 -9.74 7.58
C GLU A 112 21.46 -11.01 7.59
N ILE A 113 21.93 -12.06 6.90
CA ILE A 113 21.33 -13.40 7.00
C ILE A 113 22.11 -14.18 8.04
N LYS A 114 21.43 -14.58 9.13
CA LYS A 114 22.03 -15.37 10.22
C LYS A 114 21.47 -16.78 10.23
N VAL A 115 22.34 -17.73 10.59
CA VAL A 115 21.93 -19.12 10.82
C VAL A 115 21.46 -19.27 12.27
N LYS A 116 20.22 -19.74 12.45
CA LYS A 116 19.61 -20.07 13.75
C LYS A 116 19.16 -21.55 13.74
N PRO A 117 18.74 -22.12 14.87
CA PRO A 117 18.14 -23.46 14.91
C PRO A 117 16.90 -23.56 14.00
N PHE A 118 16.56 -24.77 13.55
CA PHE A 118 15.44 -25.02 12.63
C PHE A 118 14.09 -24.43 13.08
N ASP A 119 13.81 -24.44 14.38
CA ASP A 119 12.55 -23.98 15.00
C ASP A 119 12.53 -22.49 15.37
N ALA A 120 13.55 -21.72 14.97
CA ALA A 120 13.62 -20.27 15.21
C ALA A 120 12.73 -19.44 14.27
#